data_AF-A0A9D6M351-F1
#
_entry.id   AF-A0A9D6M351-F1
#
_cell.length_a   1.000
_cell.length_b   1.000
_cell.length_c   1.000
_cell.angle_alpha   90.00
_cell.angle_beta   90.00
_cell.angle_gamma   90.00
#
_symmetry.space_group_name_H-M   'P 1'
#
loop_
_entity.id
_entity.type
_entity.pdbx_description
1 polymer ?
#
loop_
_entity_poly.entity_id
_entity_poly.type
_entity_poly.pdbx_seq_one_letter_code
_entity_poly.pdbx_strand_id
1 'polypeptide(L)'
;FGSLLAGAGALELLFSHNTPLVQFSFFTLTDLHAGGLLIGIGMGFFTSANWAWAIDLAPREQGGKFLGLTNLATAGATVVTSLFGPIISFLNARDAGSGFTLMFFVALIGFFLGAVLLGNVKETAGKKSPIANGK
;
A
#
# COMPACT_ATOMS: atom_id res chain seq x y z
N PHE A 1 -1.55 3.36 13.53
CA PHE A 1 -0.85 4.66 13.40
C PHE A 1 -1.21 5.44 12.14
N GLY A 2 -1.55 4.81 11.01
CA GLY A 2 -2.08 5.53 9.82
C GLY A 2 -3.52 6.07 9.93
N SER A 3 -4.29 5.63 10.92
CA SER A 3 -5.68 6.07 11.13
C SER A 3 -5.84 7.43 11.81
N LEU A 4 -4.82 7.93 12.52
CA LEU A 4 -4.85 9.24 13.18
C LEU A 4 -4.58 10.40 12.20
N LEU A 5 -3.69 10.20 11.22
CA LEU A 5 -3.48 11.16 10.13
C LEU A 5 -4.66 11.16 9.13
N ALA A 6 -5.24 9.99 8.85
CA ALA A 6 -6.46 9.89 8.04
C ALA A 6 -7.68 10.54 8.74
N GLY A 7 -7.79 10.37 10.06
CA GLY A 7 -8.82 11.02 10.88
C GLY A 7 -8.67 12.54 10.91
N ALA A 8 -7.44 13.06 11.03
CA ALA A 8 -7.17 14.50 10.98
C ALA A 8 -7.52 15.09 9.60
N GLY A 9 -7.17 14.40 8.51
CA GLY A 9 -7.54 14.83 7.15
C GLY A 9 -9.05 14.78 6.88
N ALA A 10 -9.75 13.75 7.39
CA ALA A 10 -11.22 13.67 7.30
C ALA A 10 -11.90 14.77 8.13
N LEU A 11 -11.34 15.12 9.28
CA LEU A 11 -11.84 16.21 10.12
C LEU A 11 -11.67 17.57 9.44
N GLU A 12 -10.57 17.79 8.73
CA GLU A 12 -10.30 19.03 7.98
C GLU A 12 -11.22 19.17 6.74
N LEU A 13 -11.53 18.07 6.06
CA LEU A 13 -12.50 18.05 4.96
C LEU A 13 -13.95 18.31 5.42
N LEU A 14 -14.29 17.97 6.67
CA LEU A 14 -15.62 18.25 7.24
C LEU A 14 -15.86 19.74 7.51
N PHE A 15 -14.80 20.55 7.67
CA PHE A 15 -14.90 22.01 7.87
C PHE A 15 -14.67 22.83 6.61
N SER A 16 -14.21 22.22 5.52
CA SER A 16 -14.02 22.90 4.23
C SER A 16 -15.34 23.09 3.48
N HIS A 17 -16.22 23.95 4.02
CA HIS A 17 -17.35 24.50 3.28
C HIS A 17 -16.80 25.43 2.16
N ASN A 18 -16.72 24.87 0.95
CA ASN A 18 -16.96 25.56 -0.30
C ASN A 18 -15.94 26.61 -0.81
N THR A 19 -14.63 26.43 -0.62
CA THR A 19 -13.63 27.21 -1.38
C THR A 19 -12.51 26.33 -1.97
N PRO A 20 -12.46 26.12 -3.30
CA PRO A 20 -11.29 25.52 -3.93
C PRO A 20 -10.18 26.59 -3.97
N LEU A 21 -9.33 26.64 -2.94
CA LEU A 21 -8.27 27.65 -2.87
C LEU A 21 -7.07 27.40 -3.80
N VAL A 22 -7.04 26.28 -4.55
CA VAL A 22 -6.07 26.11 -5.65
C VAL A 22 -6.67 25.26 -6.76
N GLN A 23 -7.10 25.90 -7.87
CA GLN A 23 -7.35 25.20 -9.14
C GLN A 23 -6.01 25.03 -9.86
N PHE A 24 -5.44 23.82 -9.81
CA PHE A 24 -4.31 23.46 -10.66
C PHE A 24 -4.84 23.08 -12.05
N SER A 25 -4.78 24.04 -12.97
CA SER A 25 -5.34 23.99 -14.32
C SER A 25 -4.59 23.08 -15.31
N PHE A 26 -4.21 21.86 -14.89
CA PHE A 26 -3.53 20.89 -15.76
C PHE A 26 -3.98 19.42 -15.56
N PHE A 27 -4.80 19.11 -14.55
CA PHE A 27 -5.50 17.82 -14.39
C PHE A 27 -6.95 18.07 -13.97
N THR A 28 -7.91 17.51 -14.70
CA THR A 28 -9.32 17.64 -14.32
C THR A 28 -9.53 16.89 -13.00
N LEU A 29 -10.19 17.49 -12.01
CA LEU A 29 -10.46 16.84 -10.71
C LEU A 29 -11.06 15.44 -10.88
N THR A 30 -11.82 15.22 -11.95
CA THR A 30 -12.38 13.93 -12.34
C THR A 30 -11.33 12.84 -12.57
N ASP A 31 -10.18 13.16 -13.18
CA ASP A 31 -9.13 12.18 -13.48
C ASP A 31 -8.42 11.72 -12.20
N LEU A 32 -8.22 12.63 -11.26
CA LEU A 32 -7.66 12.31 -9.94
C LEU A 32 -8.61 11.42 -9.12
N HIS A 33 -9.91 11.70 -9.14
CA HIS A 33 -10.90 10.86 -8.45
C HIS A 33 -11.02 9.48 -9.10
N ALA A 34 -11.05 9.41 -10.43
CA ALA A 34 -11.11 8.13 -11.15
C ALA A 34 -9.86 7.27 -10.88
N GLY A 35 -8.67 7.88 -10.94
CA GLY A 35 -7.41 7.21 -10.59
C GLY A 35 -7.38 6.76 -9.12
N GLY A 36 -7.79 7.62 -8.20
CA GLY A 36 -7.87 7.32 -6.77
C GLY A 36 -8.84 6.17 -6.45
N LEU A 37 -10.00 6.12 -7.12
CA LEU A 37 -10.96 5.02 -6.97
C LEU A 37 -10.37 3.68 -7.41
N LEU A 38 -9.70 3.64 -8.57
CA LEU A 38 -9.06 2.43 -9.08
C LEU A 38 -7.97 1.93 -8.14
N ILE A 39 -7.11 2.83 -7.66
CA ILE A 39 -6.06 2.51 -6.68
C ILE A 39 -6.69 2.00 -5.38
N GLY A 40 -7.75 2.66 -4.89
CA GLY A 40 -8.45 2.28 -3.66
C GLY A 40 -9.05 0.87 -3.72
N ILE A 41 -9.73 0.53 -4.82
CA ILE A 41 -10.29 -0.81 -5.05
C ILE A 41 -9.16 -1.85 -5.10
N GLY A 42 -8.09 -1.58 -5.85
CA GLY A 42 -6.94 -2.48 -5.95
C GLY A 42 -6.27 -2.72 -4.60
N MET A 43 -6.06 -1.65 -3.82
CA MET A 43 -5.44 -1.73 -2.50
C MET A 43 -6.32 -2.48 -1.50
N GLY A 44 -7.65 -2.35 -1.60
CA GLY A 44 -8.61 -3.11 -0.81
C GLY A 44 -8.45 -4.61 -1.05
N PHE A 45 -8.51 -5.06 -2.30
CA PHE A 45 -8.30 -6.46 -2.65
C PHE A 45 -6.94 -6.98 -2.20
N PHE A 46 -5.87 -6.23 -2.49
CA PHE A 46 -4.52 -6.60 -2.12
C PHE A 46 -4.36 -6.79 -0.61
N THR A 47 -4.85 -5.84 0.20
CA THR A 47 -4.70 -5.90 1.66
C THR A 47 -5.45 -7.09 2.26
N SER A 48 -6.66 -7.36 1.78
CA SER A 48 -7.45 -8.52 2.21
C SER A 48 -6.78 -9.84 1.85
N ALA A 49 -6.36 -10.00 0.60
CA ALA A 49 -5.69 -11.22 0.13
C ALA A 49 -4.34 -11.45 0.82
N ASN A 50 -3.54 -10.39 0.98
CA ASN A 50 -2.23 -10.46 1.62
C ASN A 50 -2.33 -10.94 3.08
N TRP A 51 -3.31 -10.44 3.85
CA TRP A 51 -3.51 -10.88 5.24
C TRP A 51 -4.02 -12.31 5.36
N ALA A 52 -4.94 -12.71 4.50
CA ALA A 52 -5.40 -14.10 4.46
C ALA A 52 -4.22 -15.05 4.17
N TRP A 53 -3.42 -14.72 3.17
CA TRP A 53 -2.26 -15.51 2.77
C TRP A 53 -1.18 -15.56 3.86
N ALA A 54 -0.93 -14.45 4.55
CA ALA A 54 0.04 -14.39 5.64
C ALA A 54 -0.31 -15.35 6.79
N ILE A 55 -1.59 -15.55 7.08
CA ILE A 55 -2.06 -16.47 8.13
C ILE A 55 -2.06 -17.92 7.61
N ASP A 56 -2.48 -18.14 6.36
CA ASP A 56 -2.52 -19.47 5.76
C ASP A 56 -1.12 -20.08 5.56
N LEU A 57 -0.11 -19.26 5.25
CA LEU A 57 1.28 -19.70 5.11
C LEU A 57 1.99 -19.92 6.45
N ALA A 58 1.53 -19.27 7.52
CA ALA A 58 2.20 -19.31 8.81
C ALA A 58 1.96 -20.66 9.51
N PRO A 59 3.03 -21.44 9.83
CA PRO A 59 2.90 -22.66 10.61
C PRO A 59 2.33 -22.34 11.99
N ARG A 60 1.34 -23.11 12.47
CA ARG A 60 0.64 -22.86 13.75
C ARG A 60 1.60 -22.75 14.94
N GLU A 61 2.69 -23.52 14.91
CA GLU A 61 3.73 -23.54 15.95
C GLU A 61 4.65 -22.31 15.93
N GLN A 62 4.75 -21.61 14.79
CA GLN A 62 5.64 -20.46 14.59
C GLN A 62 4.90 -19.19 14.16
N GLY A 63 3.58 -19.14 14.29
CA GLY A 63 2.75 -18.06 13.77
C GLY A 63 3.21 -16.67 14.21
N GLY A 64 3.61 -16.51 15.48
CA GLY A 64 4.14 -15.24 15.99
C GLY A 64 5.43 -14.77 15.29
N LYS A 65 6.31 -15.70 14.88
CA LYS A 65 7.55 -15.38 14.14
C LYS A 65 7.24 -14.92 12.72
N PHE A 66 6.35 -15.64 12.01
CA PHE A 66 5.97 -15.29 10.64
C PHE A 66 5.16 -13.98 10.59
N LEU A 67 4.20 -13.78 11.49
CA LEU A 67 3.47 -12.52 11.62
C LEU A 67 4.39 -11.36 12.03
N GLY A 68 5.39 -11.61 12.89
CA GLY A 68 6.42 -10.65 13.24
C GLY A 68 7.26 -10.21 12.03
N LEU A 69 7.64 -11.15 11.16
CA LEU A 69 8.34 -10.85 9.90
C LEU A 69 7.47 -10.05 8.92
N THR A 70 6.18 -10.36 8.80
CA THR A 70 5.24 -9.60 7.96
C THR A 70 5.10 -8.14 8.42
N ASN A 71 4.99 -7.92 9.73
CA ASN A 71 4.96 -6.58 10.31
C ASN A 71 6.29 -5.86 10.14
N LEU A 72 7.42 -6.54 10.32
CA LEU A 72 8.75 -5.99 10.08
C LEU A 72 8.93 -5.57 8.62
N ALA A 73 8.48 -6.40 7.67
CA ALA A 73 8.52 -6.06 6.25
C ALA A 73 7.67 -4.82 5.92
N THR A 74 6.48 -4.72 6.52
CA THR A 74 5.57 -3.57 6.33
C THR A 74 6.15 -2.28 6.92
N ALA A 75 6.66 -2.34 8.16
CA ALA A 75 7.31 -1.22 8.82
C ALA A 75 8.59 -0.81 8.08
N GLY A 76 9.40 -1.78 7.66
CA GLY A 76 10.63 -1.56 6.89
C GLY A 76 10.34 -0.87 5.55
N ALA A 77 9.30 -1.31 4.83
CA ALA A 77 8.85 -0.65 3.61
C ALA A 77 8.51 0.82 3.86
N THR A 78 7.82 1.13 4.96
CA THR A 78 7.47 2.52 5.33
C THR A 78 8.70 3.38 5.59
N VAL A 79 9.71 2.83 6.28
CA VAL A 79 10.98 3.53 6.53
C VAL A 79 11.71 3.80 5.21
N VAL A 80 11.83 2.79 4.35
CA VAL A 80 12.47 2.94 3.04
C VAL A 80 11.75 4.00 2.21
N THR A 81 10.41 3.99 2.15
CA THR A 81 9.65 5.00 1.41
C THR A 81 9.82 6.40 2.00
N SER A 82 9.95 6.52 3.32
CA SER A 82 10.14 7.82 3.98
C SER A 82 11.48 8.47 3.61
N LEU A 83 12.51 7.67 3.30
CA LEU A 83 13.80 8.16 2.82
C LEU A 83 13.74 8.78 1.41
N PHE A 84 12.71 8.48 0.62
CA PHE A 84 12.50 9.12 -0.69
C PHE A 84 11.89 10.52 -0.58
N GLY A 85 11.38 10.92 0.59
CA GLY A 85 10.78 12.25 0.80
C GLY A 85 11.66 13.41 0.33
N PRO A 86 12.94 13.52 0.76
CA PRO A 86 13.84 14.57 0.29
C PRO A 86 14.06 14.59 -1.23
N ILE A 87 14.09 13.41 -1.88
CA ILE A 87 14.25 13.29 -3.33
C ILE A 87 13.02 13.84 -4.05
N ILE A 88 11.83 13.47 -3.58
CA ILE A 88 10.55 13.98 -4.11
C ILE A 88 10.46 15.49 -3.94
N SER A 89 10.83 16.02 -2.77
CA SER A 89 10.86 17.45 -2.49
C SER A 89 11.84 18.20 -3.38
N PHE A 90 13.03 17.65 -3.61
CA PHE A 90 14.04 18.24 -4.50
C PHE A 90 13.56 18.32 -5.96
N LEU A 91 12.92 17.27 -6.46
CA LEU A 91 12.38 17.24 -7.82
C LEU A 91 11.21 18.20 -7.97
N ASN A 92 10.28 18.20 -7.03
CA ASN A 92 9.15 19.14 -7.01
C ASN A 92 9.61 20.61 -6.90
N ALA A 93 10.77 20.89 -6.28
CA ALA A 93 11.34 22.23 -6.23
C ALA A 93 11.92 22.70 -7.58
N ARG A 94 12.26 21.77 -8.50
CA ARG A 94 12.74 22.10 -9.84
C ARG A 94 11.60 22.22 -10.85
N ASP A 95 10.67 21.29 -10.81
CA ASP A 95 9.51 21.26 -11.68
C ASP A 95 8.30 20.72 -10.94
N ALA A 96 7.22 21.51 -10.92
CA ALA A 96 6.05 21.23 -10.11
C ALA A 96 5.36 19.93 -10.59
N GLY A 97 5.25 18.95 -9.70
CA GLY A 97 4.61 17.67 -9.99
C GLY A 97 5.56 16.55 -10.41
N SER A 98 6.79 16.86 -10.83
CA SER A 98 7.78 15.86 -11.28
C SER A 98 8.15 14.83 -10.20
N GLY A 99 8.18 15.24 -8.93
CA GLY A 99 8.42 14.35 -7.80
C GLY A 99 7.27 13.36 -7.57
N PHE A 100 6.03 13.78 -7.79
CA PHE A 100 4.87 12.88 -7.70
C PHE A 100 4.84 11.89 -8.86
N THR A 101 5.17 12.33 -10.07
CA THR A 101 5.33 11.43 -11.22
C THR A 101 6.35 10.34 -10.94
N LEU A 102 7.54 10.69 -10.42
CA LEU A 102 8.54 9.71 -10.03
C LEU A 102 8.01 8.73 -8.97
N MET A 103 7.30 9.23 -7.96
CA MET A 103 6.73 8.39 -6.90
C MET A 103 5.77 7.34 -7.46
N PHE A 104 4.87 7.73 -8.38
CA PHE A 104 3.96 6.78 -9.03
C PHE A 104 4.70 5.80 -9.95
N PHE A 105 5.74 6.23 -10.66
CA PHE A 105 6.57 5.32 -11.47
C PHE A 105 7.30 4.28 -10.62
N VAL A 106 7.90 4.68 -9.50
CA VAL A 106 8.55 3.76 -8.56
C VAL A 106 7.55 2.78 -7.96
N ALA A 107 6.35 3.25 -7.59
CA ALA A 107 5.28 2.38 -7.10
C ALA A 107 4.83 1.36 -8.16
N LEU A 108 4.71 1.78 -9.43
CA LEU A 108 4.36 0.91 -10.54
C LEU A 108 5.41 -0.19 -10.76
N ILE A 109 6.70 0.18 -10.78
CA ILE A 109 7.81 -0.78 -10.90
C ILE A 109 7.80 -1.76 -9.72
N GLY A 110 7.62 -1.26 -8.50
CA GLY A 110 7.53 -2.08 -7.29
C GLY A 110 6.37 -3.06 -7.32
N PHE A 111 5.20 -2.64 -7.84
CA PHE A 111 4.04 -3.50 -8.03
C PHE A 111 4.33 -4.65 -9.00
N PHE A 112 4.88 -4.35 -10.18
CA PHE A 112 5.23 -5.39 -11.16
C PHE A 112 6.31 -6.34 -10.65
N LEU A 113 7.33 -5.82 -9.99
CA LEU A 113 8.38 -6.64 -9.37
C LEU A 113 7.78 -7.56 -8.31
N GLY A 114 6.90 -7.03 -7.45
CA GLY A 114 6.16 -7.80 -6.47
C GLY A 114 5.31 -8.90 -7.12
N ALA A 115 4.56 -8.57 -8.18
CA ALA A 115 3.73 -9.53 -8.91
C ALA A 115 4.56 -10.68 -9.53
N VAL A 116 5.72 -10.38 -10.11
CA VAL A 116 6.65 -11.39 -10.66
C VAL A 116 7.21 -12.29 -9.55
N LEU A 117 7.61 -11.70 -8.41
CA LEU A 117 8.11 -12.46 -7.27
C LEU A 117 7.04 -13.37 -6.66
N LEU A 118 5.81 -12.86 -6.54
CA LEU A 118 4.63 -13.62 -6.10
C LEU A 118 4.35 -14.82 -7.00
N GLY A 119 4.51 -14.69 -8.32
CA GLY A 119 4.31 -15.79 -9.27
C GLY A 119 5.24 -17.00 -9.04
N ASN A 120 6.32 -16.84 -8.28
CA ASN A 120 7.23 -17.94 -7.92
C ASN A 120 6.87 -18.63 -6.59
N VAL A 121 5.95 -18.07 -5.81
CA VAL A 121 5.57 -18.64 -4.52
C VAL A 121 4.51 -19.72 -4.73
N LYS A 122 4.80 -20.94 -4.28
CA LYS A 122 3.85 -22.06 -4.38
C LYS A 122 2.74 -21.90 -3.35
N GLU A 123 1.50 -21.95 -3.84
CA GLU A 123 0.32 -21.94 -2.98
C GLU A 123 0.37 -23.15 -2.03
N THR A 124 0.39 -22.88 -0.73
CA THR A 124 0.37 -23.92 0.32
C THR A 124 -1.00 -23.96 1.03
N ALA A 125 -1.86 -22.97 0.78
CA ALA A 125 -3.23 -22.92 1.27
C ALA A 125 -4.04 -24.10 0.69
N GLY A 126 -4.20 -25.16 1.48
CA GLY A 126 -5.00 -26.33 1.12
C GLY A 126 -4.40 -27.69 1.46
N LYS A 127 -3.10 -27.80 1.80
CA LYS A 127 -2.61 -29.06 2.37
C LYS A 127 -3.15 -29.22 3.79
N LYS A 128 -4.25 -29.97 3.94
CA LYS A 128 -4.69 -30.49 5.24
C LYS A 128 -3.46 -31.09 5.93
N SER A 129 -3.14 -30.57 7.11
CA SER A 129 -2.13 -31.18 7.99
C SER A 129 -2.48 -32.67 8.15
N PRO A 130 -1.52 -33.60 7.99
CA PRO A 130 -1.74 -35.04 8.22
C PRO A 130 -2.30 -35.36 9.62
N ILE A 131 -2.25 -34.40 10.54
CA ILE A 131 -2.70 -34.54 11.93
C ILE A 131 -4.22 -34.28 12.09
N ALA A 132 -4.91 -33.80 11.04
CA ALA A 132 -6.38 -33.71 11.04
C ALA A 132 -7.07 -35.06 10.71
N ASN A 133 -6.29 -36.13 10.51
CA ASN A 133 -6.77 -37.49 10.26
C ASN A 133 -6.01 -38.53 11.09
N GLY A 134 -6.00 -38.34 12.41
CA GLY A 134 -5.86 -39.44 13.40
C GLY A 134 -7.06 -39.29 14.34
N LYS A 135 -7.91 -40.29 14.56
CA LYS A 135 -7.59 -41.54 15.28
C LYS A 135 -6.62 -41.30 16.43
#